data_AF-A0A4Y2IFS0-F1
#
_entry.id   AF-A0A4Y2IFS0-F1
#
_cell.length_a   1.000
_cell.length_b   1.000
_cell.length_c   1.000
_cell.angle_alpha   90.00
_cell.angle_beta   90.00
_cell.angle_gamma   90.00
#
_symmetry.space_group_name_H-M   'P 1'
#
loop_
_entity.id
_entity.type
_entity.pdbx_description
1 polymer ?
#
loop_
_entity_poly.entity_id
_entity_poly.type
_entity_poly.pdbx_seq_one_letter_code
_entity_poly.pdbx_strand_id
1 'polypeptide(L)'
;MQNTRGNELVNFVDDGGFIVLNDGSPTHSSYSYNTSEALDVSIISPDLQPLCNWSVLNNIGSDHRLILLEINRKQKSHVNRARFWNFSKANWDVYRLYSESLFTGEKKHDKLVGKWLVFKNTIIKSAKKDIPRGLVKRYVSFFEHNSLTLRPLLEKRNTLESTRNSTGIMTE
;
A
#
# COMPACT_ATOMS: atom_id res chain seq x y z
N MET A 1 -28.91 7.42 14.16
CA MET A 1 -28.19 8.71 14.07
C MET A 1 -27.41 8.70 12.76
N GLN A 2 -27.67 9.61 11.82
CA GLN A 2 -27.05 9.59 10.48
C GLN A 2 -25.68 10.29 10.53
N ASN A 3 -24.65 9.68 9.94
CA ASN A 3 -23.30 10.24 9.90
C ASN A 3 -23.18 11.26 8.77
N THR A 4 -22.91 12.54 9.09
CA THR A 4 -22.83 13.63 8.11
C THR A 4 -21.82 13.35 6.99
N ARG A 5 -20.64 12.79 7.32
CA ARG A 5 -19.62 12.46 6.32
C ARG A 5 -20.08 11.33 5.39
N GLY A 6 -20.83 10.38 5.92
CA GLY A 6 -21.44 9.31 5.12
C GLY A 6 -22.43 9.87 4.11
N ASN A 7 -23.29 10.81 4.53
CA ASN A 7 -24.24 11.46 3.64
C ASN A 7 -23.54 12.30 2.56
N GLU A 8 -22.49 13.05 2.91
CA GLU A 8 -21.69 13.80 1.93
C GLU A 8 -21.05 12.88 0.87
N LEU A 9 -20.55 11.71 1.29
CA LEU A 9 -19.98 10.72 0.38
C LEU A 9 -21.04 10.12 -0.56
N VAL A 10 -22.23 9.81 -0.04
CA VAL A 10 -23.36 9.32 -0.85
C VAL A 10 -23.75 10.35 -1.89
N ASN A 11 -23.93 11.62 -1.49
CA ASN A 11 -24.25 12.69 -2.43
C ASN A 11 -23.18 12.84 -3.53
N PHE A 12 -21.89 12.76 -3.17
CA PHE A 12 -20.80 12.79 -4.15
C PHE A 12 -20.88 11.64 -5.18
N VAL A 13 -21.20 10.42 -4.72
CA VAL A 13 -21.35 9.25 -5.60
C VAL A 13 -22.53 9.45 -6.55
N ASP A 14 -23.68 9.88 -6.01
CA ASP A 14 -24.91 10.07 -6.77
C ASP A 14 -24.79 11.21 -7.79
N ASP A 15 -24.29 12.38 -7.37
CA ASP A 15 -24.07 13.54 -8.23
C ASP A 15 -23.04 13.26 -9.34
N GLY A 16 -22.04 12.43 -9.03
CA GLY A 16 -21.01 12.00 -9.97
C GLY A 16 -21.44 10.90 -10.93
N GLY A 17 -22.60 10.28 -10.74
CA GLY A 17 -23.06 9.12 -11.51
C GLY A 17 -22.18 7.88 -11.32
N PHE A 18 -21.54 7.76 -10.16
CA PHE A 18 -20.75 6.59 -9.78
C PHE A 18 -21.59 5.56 -9.04
N ILE A 19 -20.99 4.41 -8.74
CA ILE A 19 -21.60 3.40 -7.88
C ILE A 19 -20.60 2.88 -6.85
N VAL A 20 -21.11 2.33 -5.76
CA VAL A 20 -20.34 1.66 -4.70
C VAL A 20 -20.39 0.14 -4.91
N LEU A 21 -19.23 -0.52 -4.84
CA LEU A 21 -19.14 -1.99 -4.96
C LEU A 21 -19.23 -2.74 -3.62
N ASN A 22 -19.06 -2.04 -2.50
CA ASN A 22 -19.06 -2.66 -1.17
C ASN A 22 -20.38 -3.37 -0.89
N ASP A 23 -20.30 -4.61 -0.38
CA ASP A 23 -21.45 -5.40 0.07
C ASP A 23 -21.78 -5.22 1.56
N GLY A 24 -21.04 -4.34 2.25
CA GLY A 24 -21.14 -4.11 3.70
C GLY A 24 -20.21 -5.00 4.54
N SER A 25 -19.43 -5.90 3.92
CA SER A 25 -18.40 -6.67 4.62
C SER A 25 -17.44 -5.74 5.37
N PRO A 26 -17.09 -6.04 6.64
CA PRO A 26 -16.23 -5.17 7.42
C PRO A 26 -14.83 -5.06 6.84
N THR A 27 -14.33 -3.84 6.69
CA THR A 27 -12.98 -3.55 6.18
C THR A 27 -12.05 -3.06 7.27
N HIS A 28 -12.58 -2.77 8.46
CA HIS A 28 -11.82 -2.32 9.62
C HIS A 28 -12.31 -3.05 10.88
N SER A 29 -11.39 -3.38 11.77
CA SER A 29 -11.66 -4.00 13.07
C SER A 29 -10.98 -3.19 14.17
N SER A 30 -11.76 -2.64 15.10
CA SER A 30 -11.21 -2.00 16.29
C SER A 30 -11.00 -3.04 17.39
N TYR A 31 -9.75 -3.27 17.75
CA TYR A 31 -9.42 -4.20 18.83
C TYR A 31 -9.81 -3.67 20.21
N SER A 32 -9.76 -2.34 20.41
CA SER A 32 -10.10 -1.69 21.67
C SER A 32 -11.60 -1.69 21.96
N TYR A 33 -12.42 -1.49 20.93
CA TYR A 33 -13.88 -1.43 21.07
C TYR A 33 -14.56 -2.76 20.71
N ASN A 34 -13.79 -3.75 20.24
CA ASN A 34 -14.29 -5.04 19.76
C ASN A 34 -15.39 -4.91 18.68
N THR A 35 -15.31 -3.86 17.85
CA THR A 35 -16.24 -3.59 16.75
C THR A 35 -15.59 -3.89 15.40
N SER A 36 -16.41 -4.13 14.39
CA SER A 36 -15.98 -4.24 13.00
C SER A 36 -16.90 -3.42 12.09
N GLU A 37 -16.31 -2.64 11.20
CA GLU A 37 -16.99 -1.61 10.42
C GLU A 37 -16.51 -1.64 8.95
N ALA A 38 -17.36 -1.20 8.02
CA ALA A 38 -17.03 -1.04 6.61
C ALA A 38 -16.67 0.42 6.32
N LEU A 39 -15.43 0.80 6.63
CA LEU A 39 -14.96 2.19 6.52
C LEU A 39 -14.27 2.49 5.18
N ASP A 40 -13.76 1.47 4.51
CA ASP A 40 -13.05 1.59 3.23
C ASP A 40 -14.03 1.35 2.08
N VAL A 41 -14.13 2.29 1.14
CA VAL A 41 -15.14 2.28 0.07
C VAL A 41 -14.50 2.17 -1.30
N SER A 42 -15.06 1.32 -2.17
CA SER A 42 -14.69 1.16 -3.57
C SER A 42 -15.77 1.76 -4.47
N ILE A 43 -15.41 2.86 -5.15
CA ILE A 43 -16.29 3.62 -6.04
C ILE A 43 -15.81 3.44 -7.48
N ILE A 44 -16.73 3.12 -8.39
CA ILE A 44 -16.42 2.92 -9.82
C ILE A 44 -17.45 3.59 -10.72
N SER A 45 -17.14 3.70 -12.00
CA SER A 45 -18.11 4.05 -13.03
C SER A 45 -19.06 2.87 -13.33
N PRO A 46 -20.34 3.12 -13.66
CA PRO A 46 -21.34 2.05 -13.86
C PRO A 46 -20.97 1.05 -14.95
N ASP A 47 -20.27 1.49 -15.99
CA ASP A 47 -19.84 0.65 -17.13
C ASP A 47 -18.81 -0.42 -16.73
N LEU A 48 -18.08 -0.22 -15.63
CA LEU A 48 -17.11 -1.19 -15.12
C LEU A 48 -17.76 -2.26 -14.23
N GLN A 49 -18.93 -1.99 -13.65
CA GLN A 49 -19.56 -2.88 -12.66
C GLN A 49 -19.74 -4.32 -13.12
N PRO A 50 -20.22 -4.59 -14.35
CA PRO A 50 -20.42 -5.97 -14.81
C PRO A 50 -19.10 -6.74 -15.00
N LEU A 51 -17.97 -6.04 -15.02
CA LEU A 51 -16.64 -6.63 -15.17
C LEU A 51 -15.95 -6.83 -13.83
N CYS A 52 -16.49 -6.28 -12.74
CA CYS A 52 -15.83 -6.26 -11.45
C CYS A 52 -16.24 -7.44 -10.56
N ASN A 53 -15.26 -8.09 -9.95
CA ASN A 53 -15.47 -8.88 -8.73
C ASN A 53 -14.92 -8.08 -7.55
N TRP A 54 -15.65 -8.09 -6.44
CA TRP A 54 -15.26 -7.37 -5.22
C TRP A 54 -15.36 -8.32 -4.02
N SER A 55 -14.37 -8.27 -3.14
CA SER A 55 -14.37 -9.02 -1.89
C SER A 55 -13.46 -8.38 -0.85
N VAL A 56 -13.71 -8.69 0.42
CA VAL A 56 -12.77 -8.39 1.51
C VAL A 56 -11.95 -9.64 1.81
N LEU A 57 -10.63 -9.51 1.77
CA LEU A 57 -9.71 -10.59 2.10
C LEU A 57 -9.55 -10.77 3.62
N ASN A 58 -9.05 -11.94 3.99
CA ASN A 58 -8.71 -12.26 5.38
C ASN A 58 -7.74 -11.24 5.97
N ASN A 59 -7.92 -10.97 7.27
CA ASN A 59 -7.06 -10.07 8.01
C ASN A 59 -5.60 -10.59 8.02
N ILE A 60 -4.66 -9.72 7.64
CA ILE A 60 -3.22 -9.95 7.63
C ILE A 60 -2.50 -9.46 8.90
N GLY A 61 -3.26 -9.09 9.94
CA GLY A 61 -2.75 -8.62 11.23
C GLY A 61 -2.79 -7.10 11.39
N SER A 62 -3.41 -6.39 10.45
CA SER A 62 -3.78 -4.99 10.64
C SER A 62 -5.15 -4.90 11.29
N ASP A 63 -5.50 -3.71 11.75
CA ASP A 63 -6.88 -3.28 11.98
C ASP A 63 -7.69 -3.20 10.67
N HIS A 64 -7.09 -2.79 9.56
CA HIS A 64 -7.71 -2.81 8.23
C HIS A 64 -7.59 -4.16 7.51
N ARG A 65 -8.65 -4.54 6.80
CA ARG A 65 -8.71 -5.69 5.90
C ARG A 65 -8.55 -5.21 4.47
N LEU A 66 -7.87 -6.01 3.66
CA LEU A 66 -7.63 -5.69 2.27
C LEU A 66 -8.91 -5.88 1.45
N ILE A 67 -9.25 -4.90 0.64
CA ILE A 67 -10.23 -5.06 -0.43
C ILE A 67 -9.52 -5.63 -1.66
N LEU A 68 -10.05 -6.73 -2.20
CA LEU A 68 -9.67 -7.24 -3.51
C LEU A 68 -10.74 -6.86 -4.53
N LEU A 69 -10.35 -6.02 -5.48
CA LEU A 69 -11.16 -5.62 -6.63
C LEU A 69 -10.50 -6.13 -7.90
N GLU A 70 -11.17 -7.03 -8.60
CA GLU A 70 -10.71 -7.59 -9.86
C GLU A 70 -11.53 -7.03 -11.02
N ILE A 71 -10.87 -6.45 -12.01
CA ILE A 71 -11.53 -5.95 -13.22
C ILE A 71 -11.26 -6.94 -14.36
N ASN A 72 -12.28 -7.70 -14.75
CA ASN A 72 -12.22 -8.73 -15.79
C ASN A 72 -12.22 -8.11 -17.19
N ARG A 73 -11.13 -7.41 -17.51
CA ARG A 73 -10.94 -6.75 -18.81
C ARG A 73 -9.59 -7.13 -19.41
N LYS A 74 -9.59 -7.44 -20.71
CA LYS A 74 -8.34 -7.58 -21.48
C LYS A 74 -7.68 -6.21 -21.58
N GLN A 75 -6.67 -5.97 -20.75
CA GLN A 75 -5.83 -4.80 -20.83
C GLN A 75 -4.55 -5.13 -21.62
N LYS A 76 -4.16 -4.24 -22.55
CA LYS A 76 -2.80 -4.32 -23.11
C LYS A 76 -1.84 -4.08 -21.95
N SER A 77 -1.07 -5.10 -21.58
CA SER A 77 -0.08 -4.95 -20.53
C SER A 77 0.96 -3.94 -21.01
N HIS A 78 1.04 -2.79 -20.33
CA HIS A 78 2.26 -2.01 -20.40
C HIS A 78 3.32 -2.83 -19.68
N VAL A 79 4.27 -3.37 -20.43
CA VAL A 79 5.42 -4.05 -19.84
C VAL A 79 6.18 -2.99 -19.06
N ASN A 80 6.00 -2.99 -17.74
CA ASN A 80 6.71 -2.09 -16.86
C ASN A 80 8.18 -2.53 -16.83
N ARG A 81 9.01 -1.87 -17.65
CA ARG A 81 10.46 -2.07 -17.69
C ARG A 81 11.17 -1.29 -16.60
N ALA A 82 10.51 -1.05 -15.45
CA ALA A 82 11.13 -0.41 -14.30
C ALA A 82 12.41 -1.16 -13.93
N ARG A 83 13.50 -0.40 -13.85
CA ARG A 83 14.77 -0.89 -13.34
C ARG A 83 14.86 -0.48 -11.87
N PHE A 84 15.18 -1.44 -11.02
CA PHE A 84 15.36 -1.24 -9.58
C PHE A 84 16.83 -0.98 -9.27
N TRP A 85 17.10 -0.21 -8.23
CA TRP A 85 18.45 0.00 -7.72
C TRP A 85 18.99 -1.31 -7.16
N ASN A 86 20.19 -1.68 -7.59
CA ASN A 86 20.90 -2.83 -7.07
C ASN A 86 21.96 -2.35 -6.06
N PHE A 87 21.52 -2.17 -4.82
CA PHE A 87 22.39 -1.69 -3.74
C PHE A 87 23.51 -2.67 -3.36
N SER A 88 23.35 -3.98 -3.63
CA SER A 88 24.42 -4.95 -3.38
C SER A 88 25.58 -4.85 -4.38
N LYS A 89 25.36 -4.19 -5.52
CA LYS A 89 26.41 -3.89 -6.52
C LYS A 89 26.83 -2.42 -6.53
N ALA A 90 26.38 -1.63 -5.56
CA ALA A 90 26.74 -0.22 -5.47
C ALA A 90 28.23 -0.08 -5.12
N ASN A 91 28.92 0.83 -5.81
CA ASN A 91 30.23 1.29 -5.37
C ASN A 91 30.05 2.52 -4.46
N TRP A 92 29.97 2.26 -3.16
CA TRP A 92 29.68 3.30 -2.16
C TRP A 92 30.81 4.33 -2.01
N ASP A 93 32.06 3.94 -2.26
CA ASP A 93 33.19 4.86 -2.22
C ASP A 93 33.11 5.88 -3.34
N VAL A 94 32.83 5.44 -4.57
CA VAL A 94 32.66 6.35 -5.71
C VAL A 94 31.42 7.22 -5.52
N TYR A 95 30.31 6.64 -5.05
CA TYR A 95 29.10 7.41 -4.71
C TYR A 95 29.40 8.53 -3.72
N ARG A 96 30.10 8.22 -2.63
CA ARG A 96 30.48 9.18 -1.58
C ARG A 96 31.30 10.31 -2.19
N LEU A 97 32.44 9.99 -2.81
CA LEU A 97 33.35 10.99 -3.39
C LEU A 97 32.64 11.88 -4.42
N TYR A 98 31.79 11.29 -5.26
CA TYR A 98 31.06 12.05 -6.26
C TYR A 98 29.97 12.93 -5.64
N SER A 99 29.19 12.43 -4.67
CA SER A 99 28.19 13.24 -3.96
C SER A 99 28.83 14.41 -3.20
N GLU A 100 29.95 14.19 -2.52
CA GLU A 100 30.67 15.23 -1.79
C GLU A 100 31.20 16.30 -2.74
N SER A 101 31.72 15.92 -3.91
CA SER A 101 32.16 16.86 -4.93
C SER A 101 31.04 17.75 -5.49
N LEU A 102 29.81 17.21 -5.57
CA LEU A 102 28.65 17.99 -6.00
C LEU A 102 28.20 18.95 -4.91
N PHE A 103 28.20 18.52 -3.65
CA PHE A 103 27.83 19.38 -2.52
C PHE A 103 28.83 20.51 -2.26
N THR A 104 30.11 20.31 -2.52
CA THR A 104 31.14 21.35 -2.33
C THR A 104 31.16 22.39 -3.45
N GLY A 105 30.72 22.03 -4.66
CA GLY A 105 30.66 22.92 -5.82
C GLY A 105 29.39 23.77 -5.94
N GLU A 106 28.39 23.58 -5.07
CA GLU A 106 27.07 24.19 -5.22
C GLU A 106 26.93 25.57 -4.56
N LYS A 107 26.26 26.48 -5.27
CA LYS A 107 25.94 27.82 -4.76
C LYS A 107 24.88 27.71 -3.65
N LYS A 108 25.06 28.48 -2.57
CA LYS A 108 24.06 28.59 -1.51
C LYS A 108 22.77 29.15 -2.10
N HIS A 109 21.67 28.42 -1.93
CA HIS A 109 20.33 28.89 -2.27
C HIS A 109 19.68 29.56 -1.06
N ASP A 110 19.04 30.70 -1.25
CA ASP A 110 18.42 31.46 -0.15
C ASP A 110 17.10 30.84 0.34
N LYS A 111 16.36 30.17 -0.55
CA LYS A 111 15.06 29.56 -0.23
C LYS A 111 15.18 28.09 0.16
N LEU A 112 14.46 27.69 1.21
CA LEU A 112 14.41 26.31 1.72
C LEU A 112 14.02 25.29 0.64
N VAL A 113 13.01 25.61 -0.18
CA VAL A 113 12.56 24.75 -1.30
C VAL A 113 13.69 24.52 -2.30
N GLY A 114 14.49 25.56 -2.58
CA GLY A 114 15.66 25.46 -3.45
C GLY A 114 16.74 24.54 -2.86
N LYS A 115 17.05 24.70 -1.57
CA LYS A 115 17.98 23.82 -0.84
C LYS A 115 17.54 22.36 -0.89
N TRP A 116 16.27 22.08 -0.63
CA TRP A 116 15.70 20.73 -0.69
C TRP A 116 15.82 20.12 -2.10
N LEU A 117 15.45 20.88 -3.14
CA LEU A 117 15.48 20.39 -4.51
C LEU A 117 16.90 20.02 -4.94
N VAL A 118 17.87 20.87 -4.59
CA VAL A 118 19.29 20.65 -4.84
C VAL A 118 19.78 19.40 -4.11
N PHE A 119 19.55 19.31 -2.80
CA PHE A 119 19.91 18.13 -2.01
C PHE A 119 19.37 16.83 -2.59
N LYS A 120 18.06 16.79 -2.87
CA LYS A 120 17.39 15.63 -3.47
C LYS A 120 18.00 15.28 -4.84
N ASN A 121 18.21 16.26 -5.69
CA ASN A 121 18.73 16.03 -7.04
C ASN A 121 20.17 15.54 -7.02
N THR A 122 21.00 16.05 -6.11
CA THR A 122 22.39 15.61 -5.92
C THR A 122 22.43 14.14 -5.49
N ILE A 123 21.63 13.73 -4.50
CA ILE A 123 21.51 12.32 -4.09
C ILE A 123 21.10 11.43 -5.28
N ILE A 124 20.04 11.81 -6.00
CA ILE A 124 19.54 11.02 -7.13
C ILE A 124 20.56 10.97 -8.28
N LYS A 125 21.29 12.06 -8.54
CA LYS A 125 22.31 12.14 -9.58
C LYS A 125 23.50 11.25 -9.25
N SER A 126 23.99 11.27 -8.01
CA SER A 126 25.05 10.36 -7.57
C SER A 126 24.59 8.91 -7.63
N ALA A 127 23.37 8.61 -7.15
CA ALA A 127 22.84 7.26 -7.21
C ALA A 127 22.78 6.75 -8.66
N LYS A 128 22.31 7.57 -9.60
CA LYS A 128 22.24 7.21 -11.03
C LYS A 128 23.58 6.90 -11.66
N LYS A 129 24.65 7.49 -11.16
CA LYS A 129 26.02 7.28 -11.66
C LYS A 129 26.62 6.00 -11.09
N ASP A 130 26.45 5.78 -9.79
CA ASP A 130 27.31 4.85 -9.03
C ASP A 130 26.56 3.60 -8.54
N ILE A 131 25.23 3.59 -8.60
CA ILE A 131 24.39 2.45 -8.21
C ILE A 131 23.79 1.83 -9.48
N PRO A 132 24.20 0.59 -9.84
CA PRO A 132 23.64 -0.10 -10.99
C PRO A 132 22.12 -0.27 -10.85
N ARG A 133 21.41 -0.16 -11.98
CA ARG A 133 19.96 -0.41 -12.07
C ARG A 133 19.68 -1.61 -12.94
N GLY A 134 18.88 -2.54 -12.44
CA GLY A 134 18.60 -3.80 -13.13
C GLY A 134 17.15 -4.24 -12.98
N LEU A 135 16.78 -5.25 -13.76
CA LEU A 135 15.52 -5.96 -13.59
C LEU A 135 15.75 -7.13 -12.63
N VAL A 136 14.92 -7.24 -11.59
CA VAL A 136 14.87 -8.44 -10.78
C VAL A 136 14.05 -9.48 -11.54
N LYS A 137 14.72 -10.42 -12.19
CA LYS A 137 14.04 -11.55 -12.85
C LYS A 137 13.54 -12.51 -11.78
N ARG A 138 12.28 -12.95 -11.91
CA ARG A 138 11.65 -13.94 -11.00
C ARG A 138 11.77 -13.52 -9.54
N TYR A 139 11.28 -12.33 -9.21
CA TYR A 139 11.20 -11.90 -7.81
C TYR A 139 10.36 -12.92 -7.03
N VAL A 140 10.95 -13.44 -5.96
CA VAL A 140 10.26 -14.28 -4.97
C VAL A 140 10.18 -13.45 -3.70
N SER A 141 8.97 -13.29 -3.15
CA SER A 141 8.79 -12.64 -1.85
C SER A 141 9.57 -13.41 -0.80
N PHE A 142 10.29 -12.70 0.07
CA PHE A 142 11.00 -13.32 1.19
C PHE A 142 10.05 -14.01 2.18
N PHE A 143 8.79 -13.56 2.23
CA PHE A 143 7.75 -14.14 3.05
C PHE A 143 6.78 -14.92 2.18
N GLU A 144 6.90 -16.25 2.21
CA GLU A 144 5.85 -17.14 1.74
C GLU A 144 4.88 -17.44 2.89
N HIS A 145 3.58 -17.29 2.64
CA HIS A 145 2.52 -17.66 3.58
C HIS A 145 2.59 -19.14 4.02
N ASN A 146 3.35 -19.96 3.27
CA ASN A 146 3.56 -21.37 3.54
C ASN A 146 4.86 -21.70 4.28
N SER A 147 5.61 -20.68 4.74
CA SER A 147 6.82 -20.91 5.54
C SER A 147 6.50 -21.68 6.83
N LEU A 148 7.34 -22.67 7.15
CA LEU A 148 7.28 -23.44 8.40
C LEU A 148 7.33 -22.54 9.65
N THR A 149 7.94 -21.36 9.53
CA THR A 149 8.00 -20.36 10.61
C THR A 149 6.71 -19.56 10.73
N LEU A 150 6.07 -19.21 9.61
CA LEU A 150 4.94 -18.27 9.60
C LEU A 150 3.60 -18.96 9.88
N ARG A 151 3.40 -20.17 9.36
CA ARG A 151 2.16 -20.95 9.57
C ARG A 151 1.75 -21.10 11.04
N PRO A 152 2.60 -21.57 11.97
CA PRO A 152 2.20 -21.73 13.37
C PRO A 152 1.87 -20.39 14.05
N LEU A 153 2.51 -19.30 13.64
CA LEU A 153 2.20 -17.95 14.15
C LEU A 153 0.83 -17.47 13.67
N LEU A 154 0.49 -17.73 12.41
CA LEU A 154 -0.83 -17.42 11.84
C LEU A 154 -1.94 -18.24 12.50
N GLU A 155 -1.72 -19.54 12.72
CA GLU A 155 -2.66 -20.40 13.44
C GLU A 155 -2.87 -19.93 14.87
N LYS A 156 -1.80 -19.66 15.62
CA LYS A 156 -1.88 -19.13 16.99
C LYS A 156 -2.66 -17.83 17.04
N ARG A 157 -2.43 -16.91 16.10
CA ARG A 157 -3.17 -15.65 15.99
C ARG A 157 -4.66 -15.91 15.74
N ASN A 158 -5.01 -16.78 14.79
CA ASN A 158 -6.41 -17.08 14.46
C ASN A 158 -7.15 -17.69 15.67
N THR A 159 -6.47 -18.53 16.47
CA THR A 159 -7.03 -19.04 17.74
C THR A 159 -7.28 -17.92 18.73
N LEU A 160 -6.33 -16.99 18.93
CA LEU A 160 -6.50 -15.85 19.83
C LEU A 160 -7.66 -14.93 19.40
N GLU A 161 -7.80 -14.68 18.11
CA GLU A 161 -8.92 -13.92 17.55
C GLU A 161 -10.27 -14.61 17.80
N SER A 162 -10.34 -15.92 17.57
CA SER A 162 -11.56 -16.70 17.85
C SER A 162 -11.93 -16.68 19.33
N THR A 163 -10.94 -16.84 20.21
CA THR A 163 -11.16 -16.76 21.66
C THR A 163 -11.70 -15.38 22.03
N ARG A 164 -11.05 -14.30 21.58
CA ARG A 164 -11.49 -12.93 21.85
C ARG A 164 -12.94 -12.68 21.41
N ASN A 165 -13.29 -13.10 20.20
CA ASN A 165 -14.65 -12.95 19.68
C ASN A 165 -15.68 -13.76 20.51
N SER A 166 -15.29 -14.92 21.04
CA SER A 166 -16.17 -15.72 21.90
C SER A 166 -16.34 -15.15 23.30
N THR A 167 -15.31 -14.54 23.90
CA THR A 167 -15.40 -13.94 25.24
C THR A 167 -16.16 -12.62 25.25
N GLY A 168 -16.16 -11.88 24.13
CA GLY A 168 -16.90 -10.63 23.99
C GLY A 168 -18.43 -10.78 23.92
N ILE A 169 -18.96 -12.00 23.83
CA ILE A 169 -20.40 -12.29 23.83
C ILE A 169 -20.96 -12.40 25.26
N MET A 170 -20.10 -12.47 26.29
CA MET A 170 -20.49 -12.68 27.71
C MET A 170 -20.67 -11.38 28.52
N THR A 171 -20.72 -10.21 27.89
CA THR A 171 -21.00 -8.95 28.57
C THR A 171 -22.07 -8.16 27.83
N GLU A 172 -23.33 -8.54 28.06
CA GLU A 172 -24.48 -7.65 28.31
C GLU A 172 -25.56 -8.43 29.06
#